data_AF-A0A923Q2L1-F1
#
_entry.id   AF-A0A923Q2L1-F1
#
_cell.length_a   1.000
_cell.length_b   1.000
_cell.length_c   1.000
_cell.angle_alpha   90.00
_cell.angle_beta   90.00
_cell.angle_gamma   90.00
#
_symmetry.space_group_name_H-M   'P 1'
#
loop_
_entity.id
_entity.type
_entity.pdbx_description
1 polymer ?
#
loop_
_entity_poly.entity_id
_entity_poly.type
_entity_poly.pdbx_seq_one_letter_code
_entity_poly.pdbx_strand_id
1 'polypeptide(L)'
;EAARLAVKTAFEAQKLKVSDWVTFQVEGHDGYLIEWAPLKSWWREHCTATRTANTAESTEPLIPCIVTGQLCAPVRTHGTRIKVAPGGLPGGVALVSSDKPAFGSYGFEKSLVSPMSEVAVEGYIRAINYLGDKAHPDHHHRTADTIFLFWCERPELTANPAKAIEEGAPELTGNWLLDDLTTAPPLVPLSDSPIAAKDTFGSPNAGALTAGSDAAAARFYCLALSGSSARGVIRSWIDQPLKDAVSHMRDWFDDLTIPLDRAIYDPRDAKIKDQKKRRVLAAAGDLYSRWPLWRLVSSLEGKGDSSAELARQRTLLFSCALLGRNQPVPLELIAVACRRIATTGECPPPRAALIQFLLRRYLLQQQKLKFTTMSDIDQSIQNSRPFLCGRLLRILESAQYYAVGDVNATVVDKFYSAASATPGSVFGLLMAKLHDHLAKAKKSPKQNEQRAAGALTNRVAEISAQLADQGGFPKTFSPEEQGAFALGFYSEKIRRRKEDPAADEKLDEVIPDKTSE
;
A
#
# COMPACT_ATOMS: atom_id res chain seq x y z
N GLU A 1 54.23 16.72 -14.36
CA GLU A 1 53.73 18.11 -14.30
C GLU A 1 52.94 18.55 -15.53
N ALA A 2 53.39 18.27 -16.76
CA ALA A 2 52.68 18.65 -17.99
C ALA A 2 51.20 18.20 -18.04
N ALA A 3 50.91 16.95 -17.66
CA ALA A 3 49.52 16.45 -17.60
C ALA A 3 48.64 17.22 -16.60
N ARG A 4 49.21 17.60 -15.45
CA ARG A 4 48.49 18.38 -14.42
C ARG A 4 48.16 19.79 -14.91
N LEU A 5 49.07 20.41 -15.67
CA LEU A 5 48.83 21.71 -16.29
C LEU A 5 47.74 21.62 -17.35
N ALA A 6 47.78 20.60 -18.23
CA ALA A 6 46.77 20.38 -19.26
C ALA A 6 45.36 20.17 -18.67
N VAL A 7 45.24 19.39 -17.60
CA VAL A 7 43.96 19.21 -16.88
C VAL A 7 43.46 20.54 -16.30
N LYS A 8 44.35 21.32 -15.69
CA LYS A 8 43.97 22.62 -15.11
C LYS A 8 43.47 23.59 -16.18
N THR A 9 44.17 23.69 -17.31
CA THR A 9 43.75 24.51 -18.45
C THR A 9 42.40 24.05 -19.03
N ALA A 10 42.18 22.73 -19.12
CA ALA A 10 40.90 22.19 -19.57
C ALA A 10 39.74 22.53 -18.61
N PHE A 11 39.99 22.47 -17.29
CA PHE A 11 38.98 22.83 -16.29
C PHE A 11 38.62 24.32 -16.33
N GLU A 12 39.63 25.19 -16.49
CA GLU A 12 39.44 26.64 -16.66
C GLU A 12 38.67 26.96 -17.94
N ALA A 13 39.00 26.31 -19.07
CA ALA A 13 38.31 26.48 -20.35
C ALA A 13 36.83 26.06 -20.29
N GLN A 14 36.53 24.98 -19.55
CA GLN A 14 35.16 24.48 -19.36
C GLN A 14 34.38 25.24 -18.28
N LYS A 15 35.00 26.21 -17.59
CA LYS A 15 34.38 27.02 -16.53
C LYS A 15 33.77 26.18 -15.41
N LEU A 16 34.43 25.07 -15.07
CA LEU A 16 33.96 24.13 -14.05
C LEU A 16 33.99 24.78 -12.65
N LYS A 17 32.96 24.50 -11.87
CA LYS A 17 32.86 24.89 -10.46
C LYS A 17 33.42 23.80 -9.56
N VAL A 18 33.77 24.18 -8.33
CA VAL A 18 34.28 23.24 -7.30
C VAL A 18 33.27 22.12 -6.99
N SER A 19 31.98 22.37 -7.19
CA SER A 19 30.91 21.39 -6.99
C SER A 19 30.70 20.42 -8.16
N ASP A 20 31.35 20.66 -9.30
CA ASP A 20 31.08 19.90 -10.51
C ASP A 20 31.78 18.54 -10.48
N TRP A 21 31.06 17.50 -10.85
CA TRP A 21 31.59 16.15 -10.95
C TRP A 21 32.33 16.01 -12.27
N VAL A 22 33.62 15.63 -12.20
CA VAL A 22 34.46 15.41 -13.37
C VAL A 22 34.91 13.96 -13.43
N THR A 23 35.03 13.44 -14.65
CA THR A 23 35.63 12.15 -14.94
C THR A 23 36.64 12.32 -16.07
N PHE A 24 37.51 11.33 -16.26
CA PHE A 24 38.56 11.36 -17.27
C PHE A 24 38.31 10.23 -18.28
N GLN A 25 38.60 10.46 -19.55
CA GLN A 25 38.77 9.42 -20.55
C GLN A 25 40.24 9.40 -20.94
N VAL A 26 40.82 8.21 -21.07
CA VAL A 26 42.21 8.06 -21.50
C VAL A 26 42.22 7.77 -23.00
N GLU A 27 42.99 8.56 -23.75
CA GLU A 27 43.13 8.38 -25.18
C GLU A 27 43.63 6.96 -25.52
N GLY A 28 43.00 6.33 -26.52
CA GLY A 28 43.30 4.95 -26.91
C GLY A 28 42.64 3.86 -26.05
N HIS A 29 41.80 4.24 -25.08
CA HIS A 29 41.04 3.31 -24.25
C HIS A 29 39.54 3.65 -24.24
N ASP A 30 38.72 2.61 -24.32
CA ASP A 30 37.27 2.76 -24.29
C ASP A 30 36.75 3.04 -22.86
N GLY A 31 35.69 3.85 -22.80
CA GLY A 31 34.99 4.20 -21.56
C GLY A 31 35.71 5.25 -20.69
N TYR A 32 35.04 5.64 -19.62
CA TYR A 32 35.60 6.58 -18.64
C TYR A 32 36.51 5.84 -17.65
N LEU A 33 37.53 6.53 -17.14
CA LEU A 33 38.50 6.02 -16.17
C LEU A 33 37.81 5.38 -14.95
N ILE A 34 36.70 5.97 -14.48
CA ILE A 34 35.88 5.45 -13.36
C ILE A 34 35.20 4.10 -13.67
N GLU A 35 35.12 3.70 -14.93
CA GLU A 35 34.49 2.45 -15.37
C GLU A 35 35.49 1.29 -15.39
N TRP A 36 36.79 1.60 -15.44
CA TRP A 36 37.87 0.63 -15.61
C TRP A 36 37.96 -0.36 -14.46
N ALA A 37 37.84 -1.65 -14.78
CA ALA A 37 37.91 -2.74 -13.80
C ALA A 37 39.24 -2.80 -13.01
N PRO A 38 40.43 -2.57 -13.61
CA PRO A 38 41.68 -2.53 -12.86
C PRO A 38 41.72 -1.41 -11.80
N LEU A 39 41.21 -0.22 -12.15
CA LEU A 39 41.18 0.91 -11.22
C LEU A 39 40.20 0.67 -10.07
N LYS A 40 39.02 0.11 -10.36
CA LYS A 40 38.04 -0.31 -9.33
C LYS A 40 38.65 -1.34 -8.39
N SER A 41 39.43 -2.30 -8.92
CA SER A 41 40.07 -3.35 -8.13
C SER A 41 41.17 -2.78 -7.23
N TRP A 42 42.05 -1.94 -7.78
CA TRP A 42 43.07 -1.24 -7.00
C TRP A 42 42.48 -0.43 -5.84
N TRP A 43 41.40 0.34 -6.08
CA TRP A 43 40.73 1.09 -5.02
C TRP A 43 40.10 0.20 -3.96
N ARG A 44 39.52 -0.95 -4.34
CA ARG A 44 38.99 -1.93 -3.37
C ARG A 44 40.11 -2.48 -2.49
N GLU A 45 41.23 -2.86 -3.09
CA GLU A 45 42.40 -3.37 -2.36
C GLU A 45 42.98 -2.30 -1.42
N HIS A 46 43.19 -1.08 -1.93
CA HIS A 46 43.70 0.04 -1.14
C HIS A 46 42.80 0.36 0.07
N CYS A 47 41.49 0.51 -0.15
CA CYS A 47 40.54 0.75 0.94
C CYS A 47 40.51 -0.42 1.93
N THR A 48 40.64 -1.67 1.46
CA THR A 48 40.66 -2.85 2.34
C THR A 48 41.93 -2.87 3.19
N ALA A 49 43.09 -2.60 2.60
CA ALA A 49 44.36 -2.53 3.32
C ALA A 49 44.35 -1.45 4.42
N THR A 50 43.85 -0.26 4.09
CA THR A 50 43.70 0.84 5.06
C THR A 50 42.77 0.46 6.22
N ARG A 51 41.65 -0.22 5.94
CA ARG A 51 40.71 -0.70 6.98
C ARG A 51 41.34 -1.75 7.89
N THR A 52 42.10 -2.69 7.32
CA THR A 52 42.80 -3.73 8.07
C THR A 52 43.85 -3.13 9.00
N ALA A 53 44.61 -2.14 8.51
CA ALA A 53 45.57 -1.40 9.32
C ALA A 53 44.87 -0.68 10.50
N ASN A 54 43.79 0.06 10.23
CA ASN A 54 43.02 0.74 11.29
C ASN A 54 42.44 -0.23 12.33
N THR A 55 42.02 -1.43 11.89
CA THR A 55 41.49 -2.47 12.79
C THR A 55 42.59 -3.07 13.66
N ALA A 56 43.80 -3.27 13.11
CA ALA A 56 44.96 -3.79 13.84
C ALA A 56 45.53 -2.79 14.86
N GLU A 57 45.40 -1.48 14.60
CA GLU A 57 45.81 -0.40 15.52
C GLU A 57 44.76 -0.09 16.60
N SER A 58 43.54 -0.61 16.47
CA SER A 58 42.46 -0.38 17.44
C SER A 58 42.73 -1.10 18.77
N THR A 59 42.67 -0.35 19.87
CA THR A 59 42.73 -0.88 21.24
C THR A 59 41.37 -1.31 21.78
N GLU A 60 40.28 -1.01 21.08
CA GLU A 60 38.94 -1.47 21.45
C GLU A 60 38.76 -2.97 21.11
N PRO A 61 38.06 -3.75 21.96
CA PRO A 61 37.83 -5.17 21.73
C PRO A 61 37.04 -5.39 20.44
N LEU A 62 37.52 -6.32 19.61
CA LEU A 62 36.79 -6.74 18.40
C LEU A 62 35.50 -7.43 18.80
N ILE A 63 34.41 -7.09 18.13
CA ILE A 63 33.11 -7.70 18.33
C ILE A 63 32.52 -8.17 17.00
N PRO A 64 31.66 -9.20 17.00
CA PRO A 64 31.02 -9.68 15.78
C PRO A 64 30.16 -8.57 15.14
N CYS A 65 30.39 -8.30 13.85
CA CYS A 65 29.52 -7.46 13.06
C CYS A 65 28.16 -8.15 12.88
N ILE A 66 27.06 -7.47 13.19
CA ILE A 66 25.72 -8.07 13.08
C ILE A 66 25.27 -8.36 11.64
N VAL A 67 25.93 -7.77 10.64
CA VAL A 67 25.61 -7.98 9.22
C VAL A 67 26.48 -9.08 8.62
N THR A 68 27.80 -9.05 8.85
CA THR A 68 28.73 -9.99 8.22
C THR A 68 29.08 -11.20 9.08
N GLY A 69 28.78 -11.16 10.38
CA GLY A 69 29.18 -12.17 11.37
C GLY A 69 30.67 -12.18 11.72
N GLN A 70 31.51 -11.46 10.97
CA GLN A 70 32.96 -11.40 11.18
C GLN A 70 33.31 -10.45 12.33
N LEU A 71 34.39 -10.76 13.07
CA LEU A 71 34.94 -9.86 14.08
C LEU A 71 35.44 -8.57 13.42
N CYS A 72 35.05 -7.43 13.98
CA CYS A 72 35.43 -6.12 13.49
C CYS A 72 35.60 -5.11 14.63
N ALA A 73 36.30 -4.02 14.35
CA ALA A 73 36.21 -2.80 15.13
C ALA A 73 34.92 -2.06 14.70
N PRO A 74 33.87 -2.01 15.54
CA PRO A 74 32.57 -1.47 15.17
C PRO A 74 32.65 0.06 15.01
N VAL A 75 31.96 0.61 14.00
CA VAL A 75 31.93 2.07 13.84
C VAL A 75 31.05 2.74 14.90
N ARG A 76 31.61 3.71 15.62
CA ARG A 76 30.89 4.48 16.66
C ARG A 76 29.72 5.31 16.11
N THR A 77 29.83 5.78 14.87
CA THR A 77 28.80 6.55 14.18
C THR A 77 28.75 6.14 12.71
N HIS A 78 27.56 5.88 12.18
CA HIS A 78 27.38 5.60 10.76
C HIS A 78 27.52 6.92 9.97
N GLY A 79 28.71 7.14 9.39
CA GLY A 79 29.10 8.42 8.79
C GLY A 79 28.36 8.78 7.50
N THR A 80 28.12 7.81 6.61
CA THR A 80 27.30 7.99 5.41
C THR A 80 25.83 8.16 5.80
N ARG A 81 25.04 8.90 5.02
CA ARG A 81 23.61 9.15 5.30
C ARG A 81 22.72 8.57 4.21
N ILE A 82 21.56 8.10 4.63
CA ILE A 82 20.48 7.68 3.72
C ILE A 82 19.76 8.94 3.24
N LYS A 83 19.83 9.23 1.95
CA LYS A 83 19.31 10.47 1.34
C LYS A 83 17.90 10.30 0.77
N VAL A 84 17.42 9.07 0.67
CA VAL A 84 16.19 8.75 -0.06
C VAL A 84 14.94 8.75 0.82
N ALA A 85 15.06 8.81 2.16
CA ALA A 85 13.94 8.72 3.10
C ALA A 85 13.07 10.00 3.13
N PRO A 86 11.77 9.95 2.75
CA PRO A 86 10.87 11.11 2.81
C PRO A 86 10.66 11.61 4.24
N GLY A 87 10.57 12.92 4.47
CA GLY A 87 10.45 13.50 5.81
C GLY A 87 11.75 13.55 6.62
N GLY A 88 12.86 13.07 6.04
CA GLY A 88 14.20 13.20 6.61
C GLY A 88 14.82 14.58 6.34
N LEU A 89 15.91 14.89 7.06
CA LEU A 89 16.69 16.11 6.80
C LEU A 89 17.33 16.10 5.40
N PRO A 90 17.59 17.27 4.78
CA PRO A 90 18.25 17.37 3.48
C PRO A 90 19.64 16.70 3.42
N GLY A 91 20.36 16.68 4.55
CA GLY A 91 21.64 15.97 4.69
C GLY A 91 21.52 14.44 4.77
N GLY A 92 20.30 13.91 4.76
CA GLY A 92 19.97 12.50 4.93
C GLY A 92 19.81 12.07 6.39
N VAL A 93 19.45 10.81 6.58
CA VAL A 93 19.12 10.22 7.87
C VAL A 93 20.07 9.08 8.24
N ALA A 94 20.22 8.81 9.54
CA ALA A 94 20.88 7.62 10.05
C ALA A 94 19.85 6.54 10.39
N LEU A 95 20.13 5.29 10.03
CA LEU A 95 19.31 4.13 10.38
C LEU A 95 19.50 3.72 11.85
N VAL A 96 20.76 3.71 12.31
CA VAL A 96 21.13 3.42 13.69
C VAL A 96 21.74 4.67 14.30
N SER A 97 21.03 5.29 15.23
CA SER A 97 21.53 6.42 16.00
C SER A 97 20.90 6.45 17.40
N SER A 98 21.75 6.34 18.41
CA SER A 98 21.40 6.59 19.81
C SER A 98 22.08 7.88 20.26
N ASP A 99 21.28 8.90 20.57
CA ASP A 99 21.77 10.22 20.99
C ASP A 99 21.53 10.50 22.49
N LYS A 100 20.82 9.61 23.18
CA LYS A 100 20.47 9.73 24.60
C LYS A 100 20.72 8.40 25.32
N PRO A 101 21.06 8.42 26.63
CA PRO A 101 21.27 7.20 27.40
C PRO A 101 20.09 6.21 27.35
N ALA A 102 18.85 6.72 27.29
CA ALA A 102 17.64 5.90 27.19
C ALA A 102 17.53 5.08 25.88
N PHE A 103 18.29 5.44 24.85
CA PHE A 103 18.37 4.70 23.58
C PHE A 103 19.61 3.81 23.50
N GLY A 104 20.47 3.81 24.53
CA GLY A 104 21.55 2.86 24.69
C GLY A 104 21.01 1.48 25.09
N SER A 105 21.78 0.42 24.84
CA SER A 105 21.40 -0.94 25.21
C SER A 105 22.64 -1.76 25.52
N TYR A 106 22.58 -2.62 26.55
CA TYR A 106 23.70 -3.46 27.01
C TYR A 106 25.02 -2.68 27.26
N GLY A 107 24.93 -1.43 27.70
CA GLY A 107 26.09 -0.55 27.91
C GLY A 107 26.68 0.07 26.64
N PHE A 108 26.12 -0.23 25.45
CA PHE A 108 26.49 0.40 24.21
C PHE A 108 25.77 1.73 23.99
N GLU A 109 26.51 2.70 23.44
CA GLU A 109 26.04 4.03 23.09
C GLU A 109 26.17 4.30 21.58
N LYS A 110 25.51 5.35 21.08
CA LYS A 110 25.57 5.74 19.66
C LYS A 110 25.21 4.59 18.72
N SER A 111 25.99 4.37 17.67
CA SER A 111 25.73 3.29 16.72
C SER A 111 26.22 1.92 17.21
N LEU A 112 26.97 1.87 18.33
CA LEU A 112 27.46 0.60 18.89
C LEU A 112 26.33 -0.31 19.42
N VAL A 113 25.12 0.24 19.60
CA VAL A 113 23.90 -0.54 19.88
C VAL A 113 23.55 -1.52 18.76
N SER A 114 24.13 -1.36 17.57
CA SER A 114 24.04 -2.29 16.45
C SER A 114 25.43 -2.42 15.83
N PRO A 115 26.31 -3.23 16.42
CA PRO A 115 27.72 -3.20 16.09
C PRO A 115 27.97 -3.69 14.67
N MET A 116 28.54 -2.82 13.84
CA MET A 116 28.78 -3.08 12.42
C MET A 116 30.17 -2.61 12.00
N SER A 117 30.79 -3.36 11.09
CA SER A 117 32.01 -2.94 10.43
C SER A 117 31.74 -1.74 9.51
N GLU A 118 32.77 -0.94 9.24
CA GLU A 118 32.67 0.17 8.28
C GLU A 118 32.17 -0.31 6.90
N VAL A 119 32.65 -1.46 6.43
CA VAL A 119 32.23 -2.06 5.16
C VAL A 119 30.74 -2.38 5.14
N ALA A 120 30.21 -2.97 6.22
CA ALA A 120 28.79 -3.26 6.33
C ALA A 120 27.96 -1.96 6.33
N VAL A 121 28.42 -0.95 7.07
CA VAL A 121 27.74 0.35 7.17
C VAL A 121 27.71 1.07 5.83
N GLU A 122 28.84 1.21 5.16
CA GLU A 122 28.88 1.80 3.82
C GLU A 122 28.03 0.99 2.82
N GLY A 123 28.10 -0.34 2.89
CA GLY A 123 27.38 -1.24 2.01
C GLY A 123 25.88 -1.04 2.06
N TYR A 124 25.27 -1.13 3.24
CA TYR A 124 23.82 -1.02 3.36
C TYR A 124 23.34 0.41 3.00
N ILE A 125 24.10 1.45 3.33
CA ILE A 125 23.71 2.84 3.03
C ILE A 125 23.76 3.10 1.53
N ARG A 126 24.83 2.63 0.86
CA ARG A 126 24.95 2.73 -0.61
C ARG A 126 23.84 1.93 -1.30
N ALA A 127 23.53 0.72 -0.81
CA ALA A 127 22.44 -0.08 -1.34
C ALA A 127 21.08 0.62 -1.23
N ILE A 128 20.72 1.15 -0.06
CA ILE A 128 19.47 1.88 0.15
C ILE A 128 19.39 3.12 -0.75
N ASN A 129 20.48 3.89 -0.86
CA ASN A 129 20.51 5.07 -1.72
C ASN A 129 20.41 4.71 -3.20
N TYR A 130 21.07 3.64 -3.63
CA TYR A 130 20.98 3.12 -5.01
C TYR A 130 19.55 2.69 -5.35
N LEU A 131 18.92 1.86 -4.50
CA LEU A 131 17.55 1.37 -4.73
C LEU A 131 16.53 2.52 -4.77
N GLY A 132 16.73 3.57 -3.96
CA GLY A 132 15.83 4.73 -3.90
C GLY A 132 16.17 5.89 -4.85
N ASP A 133 17.17 5.73 -5.72
CA ASP A 133 17.57 6.72 -6.71
C ASP A 133 16.58 6.74 -7.89
N LYS A 134 16.27 7.93 -8.40
CA LYS A 134 15.36 8.11 -9.54
C LYS A 134 15.88 7.46 -10.82
N ALA A 135 17.19 7.23 -10.94
CA ALA A 135 17.80 6.48 -12.02
C ALA A 135 17.41 4.98 -12.02
N HIS A 136 16.86 4.47 -10.92
CA HIS A 136 16.49 3.07 -10.71
C HIS A 136 14.99 2.93 -10.35
N PRO A 137 14.06 3.34 -11.23
CA PRO A 137 12.64 3.42 -10.94
C PRO A 137 11.97 2.05 -10.70
N ASP A 138 12.59 0.94 -11.10
CA ASP A 138 12.05 -0.40 -10.89
C ASP A 138 12.32 -0.95 -9.48
N HIS A 139 13.19 -0.28 -8.71
CA HIS A 139 13.58 -0.69 -7.36
C HIS A 139 12.88 0.06 -6.24
N HIS A 140 12.01 1.02 -6.57
CA HIS A 140 11.30 1.75 -5.52
C HIS A 140 9.95 2.30 -5.94
N HIS A 141 9.18 2.65 -4.92
CA HIS A 141 7.98 3.45 -5.04
C HIS A 141 7.98 4.54 -3.99
N ARG A 142 7.98 5.79 -4.45
CA ARG A 142 8.04 6.96 -3.58
C ARG A 142 6.66 7.59 -3.46
N THR A 143 6.24 7.78 -2.21
CA THR A 143 5.06 8.56 -1.84
C THR A 143 5.49 9.80 -1.07
N ALA A 144 4.53 10.65 -0.67
CA ALA A 144 4.82 11.89 0.05
C ALA A 144 5.54 11.66 1.39
N ASP A 145 5.24 10.55 2.07
CA ASP A 145 5.64 10.29 3.45
C ASP A 145 6.50 9.02 3.62
N THR A 146 6.52 8.14 2.62
CA THR A 146 7.18 6.83 2.68
C THR A 146 7.80 6.47 1.33
N ILE A 147 8.96 5.83 1.35
CA ILE A 147 9.54 5.14 0.19
C ILE A 147 9.56 3.64 0.44
N PHE A 148 9.06 2.87 -0.52
CA PHE A 148 9.16 1.42 -0.53
C PHE A 148 10.31 1.05 -1.47
N LEU A 149 11.26 0.26 -0.99
CA LEU A 149 12.41 -0.23 -1.76
C LEU A 149 12.24 -1.73 -2.00
N PHE A 150 12.51 -2.18 -3.22
CA PHE A 150 12.29 -3.55 -3.69
C PHE A 150 13.56 -4.13 -4.30
N TRP A 151 13.86 -5.38 -3.97
CA TRP A 151 14.86 -6.17 -4.67
C TRP A 151 14.57 -7.65 -4.51
N CYS A 152 15.13 -8.43 -5.44
CA CYS A 152 15.13 -9.86 -5.38
C CYS A 152 16.55 -10.33 -5.09
N GLU A 153 16.68 -11.53 -4.51
CA GLU A 153 17.96 -12.23 -4.41
C GLU A 153 18.62 -12.41 -5.79
N ARG A 154 17.79 -12.54 -6.83
CA ARG A 154 18.19 -12.61 -8.23
C ARG A 154 18.17 -11.21 -8.87
N PRO A 155 19.33 -10.59 -9.15
CA PRO A 155 19.40 -9.20 -9.65
C PRO A 155 18.79 -9.00 -11.06
N GLU A 156 18.71 -10.05 -11.86
CA GLU A 156 18.07 -10.06 -13.18
C GLU A 156 16.54 -9.99 -13.11
N LEU A 157 15.94 -10.28 -11.95
CA LEU A 157 14.50 -10.18 -11.74
C LEU A 157 14.17 -8.77 -11.24
N THR A 158 13.78 -7.88 -12.15
CA THR A 158 13.30 -6.53 -11.79
C THR A 158 11.78 -6.54 -11.58
N ALA A 159 11.36 -6.60 -10.31
CA ALA A 159 9.96 -6.61 -9.92
C ALA A 159 9.57 -5.32 -9.17
N ASN A 160 8.79 -4.44 -9.81
CA ASN A 160 8.19 -3.27 -9.15
C ASN A 160 6.71 -3.54 -8.82
N PRO A 161 6.38 -4.10 -7.64
CA PRO A 161 5.00 -4.40 -7.27
C PRO A 161 4.12 -3.16 -7.15
N ALA A 162 4.71 -2.00 -6.86
CA ALA A 162 3.93 -0.77 -6.70
C ALA A 162 3.36 -0.26 -8.02
N LYS A 163 4.03 -0.49 -9.16
CA LYS A 163 3.44 -0.20 -10.48
C LYS A 163 2.12 -0.97 -10.64
N ALA A 164 2.12 -2.26 -10.34
CA ALA A 164 0.88 -3.06 -10.40
C ALA A 164 -0.19 -2.56 -9.42
N ILE A 165 0.17 -2.26 -8.17
CA ILE A 165 -0.77 -1.77 -7.14
C ILE A 165 -1.35 -0.39 -7.48
N GLU A 166 -0.55 0.55 -8.01
CA GLU A 166 -0.96 1.94 -8.22
C GLU A 166 -1.53 2.20 -9.63
N GLU A 167 -1.11 1.42 -10.63
CA GLU A 167 -1.57 1.57 -12.01
C GLU A 167 -2.75 0.64 -12.32
N GLY A 168 -2.89 -0.47 -11.60
CA GLY A 168 -4.03 -1.38 -11.73
C GLY A 168 -4.19 -1.96 -13.15
N ALA A 169 -3.10 -2.12 -13.90
CA ALA A 169 -3.18 -2.55 -15.29
C ALA A 169 -3.53 -4.06 -15.40
N PRO A 170 -4.43 -4.47 -16.32
CA PRO A 170 -4.78 -5.88 -16.51
C PRO A 170 -3.58 -6.69 -17.04
N GLU A 171 -2.76 -6.03 -17.87
CA GLU A 171 -1.50 -6.53 -18.42
C GLU A 171 -0.42 -6.71 -17.34
N LEU A 172 -0.52 -5.99 -16.21
CA LEU A 172 0.37 -6.15 -15.05
C LEU A 172 -0.19 -7.11 -13.99
N THR A 173 -1.38 -7.68 -14.19
CA THR A 173 -1.97 -8.71 -13.32
C THR A 173 -2.01 -10.09 -13.98
N GLY A 174 -1.95 -10.14 -15.32
CA GLY A 174 -1.63 -11.34 -16.10
C GLY A 174 -0.14 -11.38 -16.46
N ASN A 175 0.54 -12.48 -16.16
CA ASN A 175 1.91 -12.85 -16.54
C ASN A 175 3.09 -11.85 -16.40
N TRP A 176 2.91 -10.62 -15.95
CA TRP A 176 3.98 -9.59 -15.91
C TRP A 176 5.31 -10.02 -15.31
N LEU A 177 5.26 -10.92 -14.32
CA LEU A 177 6.44 -11.56 -13.75
C LEU A 177 6.43 -13.08 -13.95
N LEU A 178 5.32 -13.67 -14.37
CA LEU A 178 5.22 -15.11 -14.54
C LEU A 178 6.02 -15.59 -15.77
N ASP A 179 6.08 -14.78 -16.82
CA ASP A 179 6.92 -15.06 -17.99
C ASP A 179 8.42 -14.97 -17.62
N ASP A 180 8.83 -13.94 -16.89
CA ASP A 180 10.21 -13.79 -16.41
C ASP A 180 10.58 -14.89 -15.40
N LEU A 181 9.66 -15.27 -14.51
CA LEU A 181 9.85 -16.36 -13.55
C LEU A 181 10.00 -17.72 -14.24
N THR A 182 9.23 -17.98 -15.29
CA THR A 182 9.28 -19.27 -16.01
C THR A 182 10.46 -19.37 -16.97
N THR A 183 10.97 -18.23 -17.46
CA THR A 183 12.08 -18.17 -18.43
C THR A 183 13.42 -17.83 -17.80
N ALA A 184 13.46 -17.48 -16.50
CA ALA A 184 14.71 -17.09 -15.84
C ALA A 184 15.74 -18.23 -15.88
N PRO A 185 17.02 -17.92 -16.18
CA PRO A 185 18.09 -18.93 -16.18
C PRO A 185 18.26 -19.57 -14.79
N PRO A 186 18.84 -20.76 -14.66
CA PRO A 186 19.17 -21.32 -13.34
C PRO A 186 20.20 -20.45 -12.60
N LEU A 187 20.17 -20.46 -11.26
CA LEU A 187 21.15 -19.76 -10.43
C LEU A 187 22.56 -20.28 -10.76
N VAL A 188 23.42 -19.41 -11.28
CA VAL A 188 24.86 -19.68 -11.34
C VAL A 188 25.43 -19.35 -9.96
N PRO A 189 26.05 -20.30 -9.25
CA PRO A 189 26.74 -19.97 -8.00
C PRO A 189 27.72 -18.82 -8.27
N LEU A 190 27.72 -17.78 -7.42
CA LEU A 190 28.70 -16.70 -7.40
C LEU A 190 30.06 -17.25 -6.96
N SER A 191 30.65 -18.09 -7.80
CA SER A 191 32.03 -18.50 -7.75
C SER A 191 32.76 -17.71 -8.84
N ASP A 192 33.80 -16.97 -8.45
CA ASP A 192 34.64 -16.20 -9.39
C ASP A 192 35.44 -17.08 -10.37
N SER A 193 35.26 -18.40 -10.34
CA SER A 193 35.91 -19.36 -11.22
C SER A 193 34.91 -19.98 -12.20
N PRO A 194 35.04 -19.70 -13.52
CA PRO A 194 34.26 -20.36 -14.57
C PRO A 194 34.37 -21.90 -14.56
N ILE A 195 35.44 -22.44 -13.94
CA ILE A 195 35.72 -23.87 -13.84
C ILE A 195 34.92 -24.50 -12.68
N ALA A 196 34.83 -23.82 -11.54
CA ALA A 196 34.03 -24.30 -10.40
C ALA A 196 32.52 -24.27 -10.70
N ALA A 197 32.05 -23.28 -11.47
CA ALA A 197 30.69 -23.26 -11.98
C ALA A 197 30.42 -24.49 -12.87
N LYS A 198 31.34 -24.80 -13.80
CA LYS A 198 31.24 -25.95 -14.71
C LYS A 198 31.22 -27.30 -14.00
N ASP A 199 32.04 -27.48 -12.96
CA ASP A 199 32.07 -28.72 -12.17
C ASP A 199 30.82 -28.90 -11.29
N THR A 200 30.22 -27.79 -10.85
CA THR A 200 28.94 -27.79 -10.11
C THR A 200 27.77 -28.21 -11.02
N PHE A 201 27.79 -27.83 -12.30
CA PHE A 201 26.80 -28.25 -13.31
C PHE A 201 27.00 -29.68 -13.84
N GLY A 202 28.16 -30.31 -13.58
CA GLY A 202 28.51 -31.64 -14.08
C GLY A 202 28.08 -32.82 -13.19
N SER A 203 27.57 -32.56 -11.98
CA SER A 203 27.19 -33.61 -11.03
C SER A 203 25.68 -33.90 -11.08
N PRO A 204 25.24 -35.10 -11.52
CA PRO A 204 23.82 -35.48 -11.50
C PRO A 204 23.22 -35.59 -10.09
N ASN A 205 24.07 -35.60 -9.05
CA ASN A 205 23.68 -35.82 -7.66
C ASN A 205 23.72 -34.56 -6.78
N ALA A 206 24.17 -33.41 -7.29
CA ALA A 206 23.99 -32.13 -6.62
C ALA A 206 22.66 -31.55 -7.11
N GLY A 207 21.55 -31.93 -6.45
CA GLY A 207 20.16 -31.64 -6.82
C GLY A 207 20.00 -30.40 -7.71
N ALA A 208 20.07 -30.62 -9.02
CA ALA A 208 20.02 -29.56 -10.00
C ALA A 208 18.57 -29.11 -10.07
N LEU A 209 18.30 -27.99 -9.40
CA LEU A 209 17.01 -27.36 -9.38
C LEU A 209 16.64 -26.93 -10.82
N THR A 210 15.39 -27.15 -11.22
CA THR A 210 14.94 -26.96 -12.60
C THR A 210 14.61 -25.50 -12.89
N ALA A 211 15.02 -25.01 -14.06
CA ALA A 211 14.67 -23.70 -14.60
C ALA A 211 13.15 -23.42 -14.46
N GLY A 212 12.79 -22.19 -14.12
CA GLY A 212 11.41 -21.78 -13.83
C GLY A 212 10.96 -21.99 -12.37
N SER A 213 11.38 -23.08 -11.71
CA SER A 213 10.99 -23.35 -10.31
C SER A 213 11.82 -22.56 -9.29
N ASP A 214 13.08 -22.26 -9.60
CA ASP A 214 14.00 -21.50 -8.74
C ASP A 214 13.79 -20.00 -8.75
N ALA A 215 13.42 -19.43 -9.90
CA ALA A 215 13.08 -18.01 -9.98
C ALA A 215 11.85 -17.72 -9.11
N ALA A 216 10.88 -18.64 -9.10
CA ALA A 216 9.69 -18.55 -8.27
C ALA A 216 10.00 -18.72 -6.77
N ALA A 217 11.06 -19.47 -6.43
CA ALA A 217 11.56 -19.62 -5.07
C ALA A 217 12.50 -18.50 -4.61
N ALA A 218 12.98 -17.64 -5.52
CA ALA A 218 13.87 -16.53 -5.19
C ALA A 218 13.23 -15.62 -4.14
N ARG A 219 14.04 -15.17 -3.16
CA ARG A 219 13.52 -14.29 -2.11
C ARG A 219 13.30 -12.88 -2.67
N PHE A 220 12.12 -12.36 -2.38
CA PHE A 220 11.71 -10.98 -2.61
C PHE A 220 11.75 -10.21 -1.30
N TYR A 221 12.32 -9.02 -1.36
CA TYR A 221 12.46 -8.13 -0.23
C TYR A 221 11.78 -6.80 -0.50
N CYS A 222 11.07 -6.30 0.50
CA CYS A 222 10.53 -4.94 0.49
C CYS A 222 10.82 -4.22 1.81
N LEU A 223 11.50 -3.08 1.72
CA LEU A 223 11.78 -2.19 2.85
C LEU A 223 10.94 -0.91 2.71
N ALA A 224 10.02 -0.68 3.64
CA ALA A 224 9.31 0.60 3.76
C ALA A 224 10.07 1.52 4.70
N LEU A 225 10.50 2.68 4.20
CA LEU A 225 11.35 3.63 4.90
C LEU A 225 10.72 5.03 4.90
N SER A 226 10.73 5.69 6.04
CA SER A 226 10.49 7.13 6.15
C SER A 226 11.61 7.80 6.95
N GLY A 227 11.64 9.12 6.97
CA GLY A 227 12.51 9.93 7.80
C GLY A 227 11.73 10.59 8.92
N SER A 228 12.38 10.76 10.07
CA SER A 228 11.93 11.59 11.18
C SER A 228 13.13 12.42 11.63
N SER A 229 13.19 13.67 11.15
CA SER A 229 14.35 14.55 11.33
C SER A 229 15.64 13.85 10.86
N ALA A 230 16.61 13.59 11.76
CA ALA A 230 17.89 12.96 11.43
C ALA A 230 17.85 11.41 11.41
N ARG A 231 16.69 10.79 11.66
CA ARG A 231 16.55 9.34 11.86
C ARG A 231 15.74 8.70 10.74
N GLY A 232 16.21 7.57 10.26
CA GLY A 232 15.44 6.69 9.38
C GLY A 232 14.49 5.85 10.23
N VAL A 233 13.25 5.69 9.77
CA VAL A 233 12.22 4.90 10.42
C VAL A 233 11.87 3.75 9.47
N ILE A 234 12.21 2.53 9.87
CA ILE A 234 11.73 1.32 9.19
C ILE A 234 10.25 1.17 9.55
N ARG A 235 9.38 1.32 8.55
CA ARG A 235 7.92 1.20 8.70
C ARG A 235 7.43 -0.23 8.51
N SER A 236 8.10 -0.99 7.64
CA SER A 236 7.80 -2.39 7.34
C SER A 236 9.01 -3.06 6.70
N TRP A 237 9.15 -4.36 6.94
CA TRP A 237 10.13 -5.24 6.34
C TRP A 237 9.41 -6.51 5.88
N ILE A 238 9.53 -6.82 4.59
CA ILE A 238 8.95 -8.00 3.97
C ILE A 238 10.08 -8.83 3.40
N ASP A 239 10.03 -10.12 3.71
CA ASP A 239 10.96 -11.12 3.25
C ASP A 239 10.17 -12.42 2.99
N GLN A 240 9.92 -12.72 1.72
CA GLN A 240 9.12 -13.87 1.30
C GLN A 240 9.52 -14.33 -0.10
N PRO A 241 9.15 -15.56 -0.52
CA PRO A 241 9.30 -15.99 -1.91
C PRO A 241 8.59 -15.05 -2.88
N LEU A 242 9.22 -14.76 -4.02
CA LEU A 242 8.66 -13.87 -5.04
C LEU A 242 7.31 -14.36 -5.57
N LYS A 243 7.14 -15.67 -5.75
CA LYS A 243 5.86 -16.27 -6.16
C LYS A 243 4.71 -15.96 -5.19
N ASP A 244 5.00 -15.91 -3.89
CA ASP A 244 4.01 -15.67 -2.86
C ASP A 244 3.58 -14.21 -2.92
N ALA A 245 4.54 -13.27 -3.06
CA ALA A 245 4.25 -11.85 -3.27
C ALA A 245 3.33 -11.63 -4.49
N VAL A 246 3.61 -12.28 -5.62
CA VAL A 246 2.76 -12.19 -6.82
C VAL A 246 1.37 -12.78 -6.57
N SER A 247 1.28 -13.94 -5.91
CA SER A 247 -0.02 -14.56 -5.60
C SER A 247 -0.87 -13.67 -4.68
N HIS A 248 -0.26 -13.11 -3.63
CA HIS A 248 -0.91 -12.23 -2.68
C HIS A 248 -1.43 -10.94 -3.31
N MET A 249 -0.73 -10.41 -4.31
CA MET A 249 -1.18 -9.23 -5.05
C MET A 249 -2.42 -9.52 -5.91
N ARG A 250 -2.61 -10.75 -6.39
CA ARG A 250 -3.87 -11.14 -7.04
C ARG A 250 -5.01 -11.19 -6.02
N ASP A 251 -4.77 -11.90 -4.91
CA ASP A 251 -5.74 -11.97 -3.81
C ASP A 251 -6.15 -10.58 -3.31
N TRP A 252 -5.22 -9.62 -3.29
CA TRP A 252 -5.50 -8.23 -2.94
C TRP A 252 -6.59 -7.58 -3.81
N PHE A 253 -6.55 -7.74 -5.13
CA PHE A 253 -7.57 -7.17 -6.02
C PHE A 253 -8.90 -7.91 -5.92
N ASP A 254 -8.87 -9.22 -5.75
CA ASP A 254 -10.07 -10.04 -5.51
C ASP A 254 -10.77 -9.57 -4.23
N ASP A 255 -10.00 -9.43 -3.16
CA ASP A 255 -10.49 -9.02 -1.84
C ASP A 255 -11.08 -7.59 -1.85
N LEU A 256 -10.66 -6.73 -2.78
CA LEU A 256 -11.17 -5.35 -2.95
C LEU A 256 -12.39 -5.23 -3.87
N THR A 257 -12.81 -6.32 -4.51
CA THR A 257 -13.89 -6.28 -5.49
C THR A 257 -15.25 -6.08 -4.84
N ILE A 258 -15.99 -5.07 -5.30
CA ILE A 258 -17.34 -4.71 -4.81
C ILE A 258 -18.31 -4.48 -5.97
N PRO A 259 -19.63 -4.62 -5.75
CA PRO A 259 -20.63 -4.23 -6.74
C PRO A 259 -20.59 -2.73 -7.05
N LEU A 260 -20.56 -2.40 -8.34
CA LEU A 260 -20.63 -1.02 -8.85
C LEU A 260 -21.89 -0.81 -9.71
N ASP A 261 -22.30 0.45 -9.82
CA ASP A 261 -23.36 0.95 -10.70
C ASP A 261 -22.80 1.55 -12.00
N ARG A 262 -21.59 2.10 -11.97
CA ARG A 262 -20.95 2.78 -13.11
C ARG A 262 -19.43 2.67 -13.08
N ALA A 263 -18.80 3.09 -14.17
CA ALA A 263 -17.35 3.26 -14.23
C ALA A 263 -16.89 4.43 -13.34
N ILE A 264 -15.78 4.21 -12.64
CA ILE A 264 -15.08 5.18 -11.80
C ILE A 264 -13.77 5.50 -12.49
N TYR A 265 -13.53 6.79 -12.74
CA TYR A 265 -12.40 7.29 -13.51
C TYR A 265 -11.34 7.91 -12.60
N ASP A 266 -10.07 7.89 -13.02
CA ASP A 266 -8.96 8.49 -12.29
C ASP A 266 -9.11 10.02 -12.25
N PRO A 267 -9.24 10.63 -11.06
CA PRO A 267 -9.42 12.07 -10.95
C PRO A 267 -8.13 12.85 -11.30
N ARG A 268 -6.95 12.23 -11.22
CA ARG A 268 -5.66 12.87 -11.55
C ARG A 268 -5.53 13.19 -13.04
N ASP A 269 -6.32 12.54 -13.89
CA ASP A 269 -6.43 12.82 -15.32
C ASP A 269 -7.33 14.05 -15.61
N ALA A 270 -7.40 15.02 -14.69
CA ALA A 270 -8.26 16.19 -14.79
C ALA A 270 -8.04 17.03 -16.07
N LYS A 271 -6.83 16.96 -16.66
CA LYS A 271 -6.49 17.61 -17.95
C LYS A 271 -7.27 17.02 -19.13
N ILE A 272 -7.73 15.77 -19.03
CA ILE A 272 -8.60 15.16 -20.03
C ILE A 272 -10.02 15.67 -19.76
N LYS A 273 -10.48 16.57 -20.64
CA LYS A 273 -11.80 17.21 -20.56
C LYS A 273 -12.94 16.20 -20.59
N ASP A 274 -12.80 15.16 -21.40
CA ASP A 274 -13.78 14.08 -21.50
C ASP A 274 -13.50 13.04 -20.41
N GLN A 275 -14.37 12.99 -19.39
CA GLN A 275 -14.25 12.04 -18.28
C GLN A 275 -14.21 10.58 -18.76
N LYS A 276 -14.93 10.24 -19.85
CA LYS A 276 -14.97 8.87 -20.36
C LYS A 276 -13.66 8.42 -21.00
N LYS A 277 -12.76 9.37 -21.32
CA LYS A 277 -11.42 9.12 -21.86
C LYS A 277 -10.35 9.05 -20.78
N ARG A 278 -10.69 9.32 -19.51
CA ARG A 278 -9.77 9.15 -18.38
C ARG A 278 -9.55 7.67 -18.10
N ARG A 279 -8.45 7.36 -17.41
CA ARG A 279 -8.19 6.00 -16.96
C ARG A 279 -9.33 5.47 -16.08
N VAL A 280 -9.79 4.26 -16.36
CA VAL A 280 -10.84 3.59 -15.55
C VAL A 280 -10.17 2.88 -14.38
N LEU A 281 -10.60 3.22 -13.17
CA LEU A 281 -10.17 2.55 -11.94
C LEU A 281 -11.04 1.32 -11.65
N ALA A 282 -12.36 1.45 -11.75
CA ALA A 282 -13.25 0.31 -11.52
C ALA A 282 -14.52 0.46 -12.36
N ALA A 283 -15.11 -0.64 -12.83
CA ALA A 283 -16.30 -0.61 -13.67
C ALA A 283 -17.31 -1.71 -13.31
N ALA A 284 -18.59 -1.42 -13.55
CA ALA A 284 -19.65 -2.40 -13.36
C ALA A 284 -19.53 -3.54 -14.39
N GLY A 285 -19.63 -4.78 -13.91
CA GLY A 285 -19.47 -5.99 -14.74
C GLY A 285 -18.02 -6.40 -14.98
N ASP A 286 -17.04 -5.62 -14.51
CA ASP A 286 -15.65 -6.08 -14.42
C ASP A 286 -15.52 -7.05 -13.24
N LEU A 287 -14.75 -8.12 -13.44
CA LEU A 287 -14.47 -9.13 -12.42
C LEU A 287 -13.55 -8.58 -11.33
N TYR A 288 -12.79 -7.50 -11.61
CA TYR A 288 -11.81 -6.94 -10.68
C TYR A 288 -11.94 -5.42 -10.55
N SER A 289 -12.27 -4.94 -9.35
CA SER A 289 -12.22 -3.50 -9.04
C SER A 289 -10.78 -3.06 -8.77
N ARG A 290 -10.20 -2.17 -9.58
CA ARG A 290 -8.82 -1.70 -9.38
C ARG A 290 -8.80 -0.42 -8.56
N TRP A 291 -8.57 -0.58 -7.27
CA TRP A 291 -8.37 0.56 -6.39
C TRP A 291 -6.88 0.77 -6.15
N PRO A 292 -6.27 1.82 -6.73
CA PRO A 292 -4.91 2.19 -6.40
C PRO A 292 -4.75 2.41 -4.91
N LEU A 293 -3.59 2.07 -4.36
CA LEU A 293 -3.31 2.28 -2.94
C LEU A 293 -3.53 3.75 -2.55
N TRP A 294 -3.06 4.70 -3.37
CA TRP A 294 -3.26 6.12 -3.08
C TRP A 294 -4.75 6.48 -2.92
N ARG A 295 -5.65 5.85 -3.69
CA ARG A 295 -7.09 6.13 -3.67
C ARG A 295 -7.78 5.50 -2.45
N LEU A 296 -7.29 4.36 -1.99
CA LEU A 296 -7.74 3.75 -0.74
C LEU A 296 -7.32 4.61 0.46
N VAL A 297 -6.06 5.04 0.49
CA VAL A 297 -5.54 5.92 1.55
C VAL A 297 -6.26 7.26 1.55
N SER A 298 -6.46 7.89 0.39
CA SER A 298 -7.19 9.17 0.31
C SER A 298 -8.65 9.05 0.78
N SER A 299 -9.23 7.85 0.72
CA SER A 299 -10.58 7.62 1.25
C SER A 299 -10.64 7.58 2.78
N LEU A 300 -9.50 7.40 3.46
CA LEU A 300 -9.34 7.43 4.91
C LEU A 300 -8.91 8.81 5.44
N GLU A 301 -8.36 9.67 4.58
CA GLU A 301 -7.91 11.01 4.95
C GLU A 301 -9.04 11.87 5.51
N GLY A 302 -8.74 12.58 6.60
CA GLY A 302 -9.60 13.59 7.21
C GLY A 302 -8.83 14.85 7.57
N LYS A 303 -9.57 15.93 7.83
CA LYS A 303 -8.97 17.19 8.26
C LYS A 303 -8.19 17.00 9.57
N GLY A 304 -6.91 17.34 9.56
CA GLY A 304 -6.03 17.27 10.73
C GLY A 304 -5.25 15.96 10.90
N ASP A 305 -5.38 15.01 9.96
CA ASP A 305 -4.54 13.81 9.98
C ASP A 305 -3.07 14.17 9.76
N SER A 306 -2.17 13.59 10.55
CA SER A 306 -0.73 13.82 10.42
C SER A 306 -0.13 12.99 9.29
N SER A 307 0.93 13.51 8.66
CA SER A 307 1.71 12.74 7.66
C SER A 307 2.23 11.40 8.21
N ALA A 308 2.52 11.32 9.51
CA ALA A 308 2.96 10.07 10.13
C ALA A 308 1.85 9.00 10.21
N GLU A 309 0.60 9.42 10.37
CA GLU A 309 -0.57 8.53 10.39
C GLU A 309 -0.90 8.03 8.98
N LEU A 310 -0.84 8.91 7.98
CA LEU A 310 -1.01 8.51 6.58
C LEU A 310 0.09 7.54 6.12
N ALA A 311 1.33 7.76 6.53
CA ALA A 311 2.46 6.86 6.26
C ALA A 311 2.20 5.47 6.83
N ARG A 312 1.65 5.42 8.06
CA ARG A 312 1.27 4.18 8.74
C ARG A 312 0.18 3.45 7.99
N GLN A 313 -0.92 4.12 7.65
CA GLN A 313 -2.04 3.54 6.90
C GLN A 313 -1.60 3.01 5.54
N ARG A 314 -0.80 3.78 4.81
CA ARG A 314 -0.22 3.40 3.52
C ARG A 314 0.66 2.17 3.64
N THR A 315 1.55 2.15 4.63
CA THR A 315 2.46 1.02 4.87
C THR A 315 1.69 -0.25 5.22
N LEU A 316 0.66 -0.15 6.07
CA LEU A 316 -0.16 -1.29 6.46
C LEU A 316 -0.89 -1.90 5.26
N LEU A 317 -1.54 -1.06 4.44
CA LEU A 317 -2.25 -1.50 3.24
C LEU A 317 -1.30 -2.08 2.19
N PHE A 318 -0.15 -1.45 1.95
CA PHE A 318 0.85 -1.97 1.02
C PHE A 318 1.42 -3.32 1.49
N SER A 319 1.66 -3.46 2.80
CA SER A 319 2.10 -4.74 3.38
C SER A 319 1.02 -5.82 3.26
N CYS A 320 -0.25 -5.47 3.42
CA CYS A 320 -1.38 -6.38 3.18
C CYS A 320 -1.45 -6.87 1.73
N ALA A 321 -1.12 -6.01 0.76
CA ALA A 321 -1.09 -6.39 -0.66
C ALA A 321 0.01 -7.41 -0.96
N LEU A 322 1.15 -7.31 -0.27
CA LEU A 322 2.31 -8.18 -0.51
C LEU A 322 2.30 -9.47 0.31
N LEU A 323 1.83 -9.44 1.56
CA LEU A 323 1.92 -10.58 2.48
C LEU A 323 0.66 -11.48 2.51
N GLY A 324 -0.41 -11.09 1.79
CA GLY A 324 -1.59 -11.94 1.59
C GLY A 324 -2.56 -12.02 2.76
N ARG A 325 -3.50 -12.99 2.66
CA ARG A 325 -4.64 -13.16 3.58
C ARG A 325 -4.26 -13.68 4.98
N ASN A 326 -3.05 -14.24 5.12
CA ASN A 326 -2.57 -14.83 6.38
C ASN A 326 -2.04 -13.81 7.39
N GLN A 327 -1.90 -12.53 7.01
CA GLN A 327 -1.42 -11.49 7.93
C GLN A 327 -2.55 -10.82 8.71
N PRO A 328 -2.38 -10.58 10.02
CA PRO A 328 -3.37 -9.86 10.82
C PRO A 328 -3.88 -8.60 10.13
N VAL A 329 -5.20 -8.49 10.00
CA VAL A 329 -5.83 -7.34 9.36
C VAL A 329 -5.73 -6.12 10.28
N PRO A 330 -5.38 -4.93 9.76
CA PRO A 330 -5.39 -3.71 10.54
C PRO A 330 -6.83 -3.23 10.77
N LEU A 331 -7.54 -3.85 11.72
CA LEU A 331 -8.95 -3.58 12.04
C LEU A 331 -9.21 -2.12 12.46
N GLU A 332 -8.18 -1.44 12.96
CA GLU A 332 -8.19 0.00 13.20
C GLU A 332 -8.59 0.82 11.96
N LEU A 333 -8.28 0.35 10.75
CA LEU A 333 -8.68 1.01 9.51
C LEU A 333 -10.19 0.94 9.26
N ILE A 334 -10.87 -0.12 9.76
CA ILE A 334 -12.34 -0.18 9.73
C ILE A 334 -12.91 0.94 10.59
N ALA A 335 -12.36 1.14 11.79
CA ALA A 335 -12.80 2.20 12.68
C ALA A 335 -12.55 3.59 12.09
N VAL A 336 -11.40 3.82 11.44
CA VAL A 336 -11.13 5.08 10.71
C VAL A 336 -12.15 5.27 9.59
N ALA A 337 -12.36 4.27 8.73
CA ALA A 337 -13.29 4.34 7.62
C ALA A 337 -14.73 4.63 8.09
N CYS A 338 -15.20 3.92 9.12
CA CYS A 338 -16.55 4.11 9.69
C CYS A 338 -16.71 5.52 10.27
N ARG A 339 -15.70 6.04 10.98
CA ARG A 339 -15.73 7.44 11.47
C ARG A 339 -15.82 8.45 10.34
N ARG A 340 -15.13 8.23 9.21
CA ARG A 340 -15.23 9.11 8.04
C ARG A 340 -16.65 9.12 7.48
N ILE A 341 -17.28 7.95 7.34
CA ILE A 341 -18.67 7.86 6.87
C ILE A 341 -19.62 8.54 7.85
N ALA A 342 -19.45 8.32 9.15
CA ALA A 342 -20.27 8.97 10.17
C ALA A 342 -20.13 10.51 10.18
N THR A 343 -19.00 11.03 9.72
CA THR A 343 -18.76 12.48 9.59
C THR A 343 -19.35 13.05 8.31
N THR A 344 -19.23 12.32 7.19
CA THR A 344 -19.63 12.83 5.87
C THR A 344 -21.04 12.42 5.46
N GLY A 345 -21.67 11.44 6.13
CA GLY A 345 -22.93 10.82 5.68
C GLY A 345 -22.76 9.94 4.43
N GLU A 346 -21.53 9.75 3.94
CA GLU A 346 -21.26 9.16 2.64
C GLU A 346 -20.28 7.99 2.69
N CYS A 347 -20.63 6.91 2.00
CA CYS A 347 -19.76 5.77 1.76
C CYS A 347 -19.38 5.72 0.27
N PRO A 348 -18.27 6.34 -0.15
CA PRO A 348 -17.82 6.29 -1.54
C PRO A 348 -17.27 4.89 -1.88
N PRO A 349 -17.30 4.50 -3.16
CA PRO A 349 -16.81 3.18 -3.61
C PRO A 349 -15.43 2.74 -3.08
N PRO A 350 -14.35 3.55 -3.11
CA PRO A 350 -13.05 3.12 -2.58
C PRO A 350 -13.10 2.79 -1.08
N ARG A 351 -13.92 3.49 -0.31
CA ARG A 351 -14.08 3.24 1.12
C ARG A 351 -14.91 1.99 1.37
N ALA A 352 -15.95 1.75 0.58
CA ALA A 352 -16.72 0.51 0.63
C ALA A 352 -15.84 -0.69 0.27
N ALA A 353 -15.00 -0.57 -0.77
CA ALA A 353 -14.05 -1.60 -1.17
C ALA A 353 -13.05 -1.92 -0.05
N LEU A 354 -12.52 -0.89 0.61
CA LEU A 354 -11.62 -1.08 1.74
C LEU A 354 -12.30 -1.77 2.92
N ILE A 355 -13.53 -1.37 3.28
CA ILE A 355 -14.28 -2.03 4.37
C ILE A 355 -14.57 -3.50 4.01
N GLN A 356 -14.99 -3.77 2.78
CA GLN A 356 -15.22 -5.14 2.28
C GLN A 356 -13.95 -5.98 2.40
N PHE A 357 -12.83 -5.46 1.91
CA PHE A 357 -11.51 -6.08 2.00
C PHE A 357 -11.13 -6.44 3.44
N LEU A 358 -11.25 -5.49 4.37
CA LEU A 358 -10.89 -5.69 5.78
C LEU A 358 -11.79 -6.73 6.45
N LEU A 359 -13.10 -6.70 6.19
CA LEU A 359 -14.04 -7.67 6.75
C LEU A 359 -13.85 -9.06 6.17
N ARG A 360 -13.58 -9.19 4.86
CA ARG A 360 -13.29 -10.48 4.22
C ARG A 360 -12.12 -11.16 4.89
N ARG A 361 -11.00 -10.43 5.04
CA ARG A 361 -9.80 -10.96 5.68
C ARG A 361 -9.98 -11.23 7.17
N TYR A 362 -10.73 -10.38 7.88
CA TYR A 362 -11.05 -10.61 9.30
C TYR A 362 -11.83 -11.91 9.50
N LEU A 363 -12.87 -12.14 8.69
CA LEU A 363 -13.70 -13.34 8.78
C LEU A 363 -12.95 -14.61 8.38
N LEU A 364 -12.05 -14.52 7.39
CA LEU A 364 -11.14 -15.62 7.04
C LEU A 364 -10.23 -16.02 8.21
N GLN A 365 -9.67 -15.04 8.93
CA GLN A 365 -8.74 -15.29 10.04
C GLN A 365 -9.41 -15.86 11.28
N GLN A 366 -10.67 -15.52 11.53
CA GLN A 366 -11.39 -16.00 12.70
C GLN A 366 -11.65 -17.52 12.66
N GLN A 367 -11.48 -18.20 11.51
CA GLN A 367 -11.83 -19.61 11.29
C GLN A 367 -13.27 -20.00 11.72
N LYS A 368 -14.09 -19.03 12.11
CA LYS A 368 -15.44 -19.22 12.67
C LYS A 368 -16.42 -19.71 11.62
N LEU A 369 -16.04 -19.64 10.36
CA LEU A 369 -16.91 -19.90 9.23
C LEU A 369 -16.18 -20.88 8.32
N LYS A 370 -16.83 -22.01 8.02
CA LYS A 370 -16.40 -22.98 7.00
C LYS A 370 -16.61 -22.39 5.60
N PHE A 371 -16.15 -21.17 5.38
CA PHE A 371 -16.25 -20.54 4.08
C PHE A 371 -15.18 -21.14 3.18
N THR A 372 -15.65 -21.71 2.08
CA THR A 372 -14.78 -22.27 1.05
C THR A 372 -14.52 -21.25 -0.05
N THR A 373 -15.35 -20.21 -0.17
CA THR A 373 -15.27 -19.20 -1.23
C THR A 373 -15.51 -17.78 -0.71
N MET A 374 -15.06 -16.79 -1.49
CA MET A 374 -15.31 -15.37 -1.19
C MET A 374 -16.80 -15.02 -1.21
N SER A 375 -17.59 -15.72 -2.04
CA SER A 375 -19.03 -15.55 -2.12
C SER A 375 -19.74 -15.96 -0.81
N ASP A 376 -19.25 -17.00 -0.13
CA ASP A 376 -19.81 -17.43 1.16
C ASP A 376 -19.61 -16.34 2.23
N ILE A 377 -18.44 -15.71 2.25
CA ILE A 377 -18.11 -14.60 3.14
C ILE A 377 -19.02 -13.41 2.86
N ASP A 378 -19.14 -13.02 1.59
CA ASP A 378 -19.98 -11.89 1.18
C ASP A 378 -21.44 -12.13 1.55
N GLN A 379 -21.97 -13.34 1.34
CA GLN A 379 -23.33 -13.69 1.72
C GLN A 379 -23.53 -13.63 3.24
N SER A 380 -22.55 -14.08 4.02
CA SER A 380 -22.62 -13.95 5.48
C SER A 380 -22.61 -12.50 5.96
N ILE A 381 -21.83 -11.63 5.30
CA ILE A 381 -21.87 -10.19 5.59
C ILE A 381 -23.25 -9.63 5.24
N GLN A 382 -23.78 -9.96 4.05
CA GLN A 382 -25.06 -9.46 3.54
C GLN A 382 -26.27 -9.88 4.40
N ASN A 383 -26.24 -11.09 4.96
CA ASN A 383 -27.31 -11.62 5.81
C ASN A 383 -27.23 -11.14 7.27
N SER A 384 -26.17 -10.42 7.64
CA SER A 384 -25.96 -9.97 9.01
C SER A 384 -26.89 -8.82 9.40
N ARG A 385 -27.36 -8.79 10.66
CA ARG A 385 -28.17 -7.69 11.20
C ARG A 385 -27.60 -6.29 10.94
N PRO A 386 -26.27 -6.04 11.08
CA PRO A 386 -25.72 -4.72 10.77
C PRO A 386 -25.90 -4.32 9.31
N PHE A 387 -25.64 -5.22 8.36
CA PHE A 387 -25.83 -4.97 6.94
C PHE A 387 -27.29 -4.63 6.61
N LEU A 388 -28.23 -5.40 7.17
CA LEU A 388 -29.66 -5.14 7.03
C LEU A 388 -30.08 -3.77 7.59
N CYS A 389 -29.55 -3.38 8.76
CA CYS A 389 -29.78 -2.05 9.32
C CYS A 389 -29.22 -0.93 8.42
N GLY A 390 -28.04 -1.15 7.82
CA GLY A 390 -27.44 -0.21 6.87
C GLY A 390 -28.31 0.01 5.63
N ARG A 391 -28.83 -1.08 5.04
CA ARG A 391 -29.79 -1.01 3.92
C ARG A 391 -31.04 -0.26 4.32
N LEU A 392 -31.58 -0.54 5.51
CA LEU A 392 -32.78 0.12 6.03
C LEU A 392 -32.58 1.63 6.17
N LEU A 393 -31.43 2.09 6.67
CA LEU A 393 -31.14 3.53 6.77
C LEU A 393 -31.16 4.23 5.39
N ARG A 394 -30.61 3.59 4.36
CA ARG A 394 -30.65 4.16 3.00
C ARG A 394 -32.06 4.17 2.41
N ILE A 395 -32.88 3.15 2.71
CA ILE A 395 -34.30 3.12 2.33
C ILE A 395 -35.07 4.25 3.02
N LEU A 396 -34.80 4.51 4.29
CA LEU A 396 -35.42 5.60 5.06
C LEU A 396 -35.15 6.98 4.42
N GLU A 397 -33.90 7.21 4.00
CA GLU A 397 -33.53 8.43 3.26
C GLU A 397 -34.23 8.50 1.90
N SER A 398 -34.27 7.39 1.15
CA SER A 398 -34.96 7.34 -0.15
C SER A 398 -36.45 7.64 0.00
N ALA A 399 -37.10 7.09 1.02
CA ALA A 399 -38.51 7.38 1.31
C ALA A 399 -38.73 8.85 1.69
N GLN A 400 -37.83 9.46 2.46
CA GLN A 400 -37.88 10.89 2.75
C GLN A 400 -37.79 11.73 1.46
N TYR A 401 -36.85 11.39 0.58
CA TYR A 401 -36.67 12.07 -0.70
C TYR A 401 -37.93 12.01 -1.57
N TYR A 402 -38.54 10.84 -1.75
CA TYR A 402 -39.78 10.73 -2.54
C TYR A 402 -40.99 11.40 -1.88
N ALA A 403 -40.97 11.64 -0.56
CA ALA A 403 -42.08 12.26 0.16
C ALA A 403 -42.01 13.80 0.21
N VAL A 404 -40.81 14.36 0.31
CA VAL A 404 -40.61 15.80 0.58
C VAL A 404 -39.63 16.46 -0.42
N GLY A 405 -38.91 15.67 -1.21
CA GLY A 405 -37.87 16.17 -2.13
C GLY A 405 -36.57 16.48 -1.39
N ASP A 406 -35.81 17.43 -1.93
CA ASP A 406 -34.57 17.91 -1.34
C ASP A 406 -34.85 18.64 -0.02
N VAL A 407 -34.13 18.25 1.03
CA VAL A 407 -34.23 18.83 2.38
C VAL A 407 -32.88 19.36 2.84
N ASN A 408 -32.88 20.36 3.73
CA ASN A 408 -31.64 20.94 4.26
C ASN A 408 -30.77 19.95 5.06
N ALA A 409 -31.41 18.94 5.68
CA ALA A 409 -30.71 17.88 6.40
C ALA A 409 -31.53 16.60 6.33
N THR A 410 -30.95 15.58 5.72
CA THR A 410 -31.53 14.27 5.50
C THR A 410 -31.58 13.46 6.81
N VAL A 411 -32.28 12.32 6.76
CA VAL A 411 -32.22 11.31 7.84
C VAL A 411 -30.78 10.84 8.05
N VAL A 412 -29.99 10.68 6.99
CA VAL A 412 -28.58 10.24 7.07
C VAL A 412 -27.73 11.29 7.79
N ASP A 413 -27.85 12.56 7.42
CA ASP A 413 -27.07 13.66 8.03
C ASP A 413 -27.25 13.72 9.55
N LYS A 414 -28.46 13.42 10.03
CA LYS A 414 -28.80 13.51 11.45
C LYS A 414 -28.54 12.23 12.23
N PHE A 415 -28.74 11.07 11.61
CA PHE A 415 -28.84 9.81 12.32
C PHE A 415 -27.81 8.76 11.91
N TYR A 416 -26.97 8.96 10.89
CA TYR A 416 -26.02 7.93 10.47
C TYR A 416 -25.13 7.46 11.62
N SER A 417 -24.47 8.40 12.32
CA SER A 417 -23.56 8.08 13.43
C SER A 417 -24.25 7.30 14.56
N ALA A 418 -25.46 7.71 14.94
CA ALA A 418 -26.23 7.03 15.99
C ALA A 418 -26.79 5.67 15.53
N ALA A 419 -27.24 5.57 14.28
CA ALA A 419 -27.78 4.34 13.71
C ALA A 419 -26.70 3.27 13.48
N SER A 420 -25.49 3.68 13.11
CA SER A 420 -24.36 2.77 12.95
C SER A 420 -23.76 2.34 14.29
N ALA A 421 -23.85 3.15 15.36
CA ALA A 421 -23.33 2.75 16.67
C ALA A 421 -24.36 2.02 17.55
N THR A 422 -25.59 2.53 17.61
CA THR A 422 -26.65 2.10 18.54
C THR A 422 -28.01 1.98 17.83
N PRO A 423 -28.21 0.96 16.97
CA PRO A 423 -29.40 0.88 16.13
C PRO A 423 -30.70 0.74 16.94
N GLY A 424 -30.70 -0.03 18.03
CA GLY A 424 -31.89 -0.29 18.84
C GLY A 424 -32.54 0.95 19.46
N SER A 425 -31.78 2.02 19.73
CA SER A 425 -32.32 3.27 20.27
C SER A 425 -32.84 4.23 19.19
N VAL A 426 -32.44 4.05 17.93
CA VAL A 426 -32.69 5.02 16.84
C VAL A 426 -33.75 4.51 15.86
N PHE A 427 -33.70 3.23 15.47
CA PHE A 427 -34.56 2.73 14.39
C PHE A 427 -36.04 2.72 14.73
N GLY A 428 -36.43 2.57 16.00
CA GLY A 428 -37.83 2.70 16.41
C GLY A 428 -38.43 4.07 16.04
N LEU A 429 -37.68 5.15 16.28
CA LEU A 429 -38.08 6.52 15.91
C LEU A 429 -38.12 6.72 14.39
N LEU A 430 -37.11 6.19 13.67
CA LEU A 430 -37.02 6.34 12.22
C LEU A 430 -38.14 5.60 11.48
N MET A 431 -38.50 4.40 11.95
CA MET A 431 -39.56 3.58 11.38
C MET A 431 -40.94 4.24 11.53
N ALA A 432 -41.20 4.93 12.65
CA ALA A 432 -42.46 5.67 12.81
C ALA A 432 -42.64 6.72 11.71
N LYS A 433 -41.60 7.50 11.40
CA LYS A 433 -41.63 8.53 10.34
C LYS A 433 -41.65 7.95 8.92
N LEU A 434 -41.09 6.76 8.74
CA LEU A 434 -41.07 6.07 7.45
C LEU A 434 -42.49 5.84 6.91
N HIS A 435 -43.42 5.43 7.78
CA HIS A 435 -44.79 5.16 7.38
C HIS A 435 -45.47 6.40 6.78
N ASP A 436 -45.27 7.57 7.40
CA ASP A 436 -45.80 8.84 6.92
C ASP A 436 -45.19 9.23 5.56
N HIS A 437 -43.87 9.08 5.42
CA HIS A 437 -43.17 9.36 4.17
C HIS A 437 -43.66 8.45 3.03
N LEU A 438 -43.76 7.14 3.27
CA LEU A 438 -44.25 6.20 2.26
C LEU A 438 -45.71 6.46 1.89
N ALA A 439 -46.56 6.79 2.86
CA ALA A 439 -47.96 7.14 2.60
C ALA A 439 -48.08 8.40 1.72
N LYS A 440 -47.23 9.40 1.97
CA LYS A 440 -47.16 10.62 1.15
C LYS A 440 -46.61 10.34 -0.25
N ALA A 441 -45.52 9.58 -0.37
CA ALA A 441 -44.91 9.24 -1.65
C ALA A 441 -45.85 8.42 -2.55
N LYS A 442 -46.66 7.51 -1.96
CA LYS A 442 -47.71 6.76 -2.68
C LYS A 442 -48.81 7.64 -3.28
N LYS A 443 -49.03 8.84 -2.73
CA LYS A 443 -50.00 9.82 -3.24
C LYS A 443 -49.39 10.80 -4.24
N SER A 444 -48.11 10.63 -4.60
CA SER A 444 -47.47 11.50 -5.60
C SER A 444 -48.21 11.44 -6.94
N PRO A 445 -48.38 12.56 -7.66
CA PRO A 445 -48.96 12.57 -9.00
C PRO A 445 -48.06 11.88 -10.05
N LYS A 446 -46.78 11.64 -9.75
CA LYS A 446 -45.85 11.03 -10.68
C LYS A 446 -45.80 9.51 -10.50
N GLN A 447 -46.09 8.77 -11.58
CA GLN A 447 -46.19 7.31 -11.55
C GLN A 447 -44.88 6.62 -11.15
N ASN A 448 -43.72 7.18 -11.49
CA ASN A 448 -42.42 6.65 -11.08
C ASN A 448 -42.22 6.71 -9.55
N GLU A 449 -42.61 7.82 -8.90
CA GLU A 449 -42.52 7.99 -7.45
C GLU A 449 -43.48 7.05 -6.71
N GLN A 450 -44.68 6.81 -7.26
CA GLN A 450 -45.62 5.81 -6.73
C GLN A 450 -45.06 4.39 -6.79
N ARG A 451 -44.50 4.00 -7.94
CA ARG A 451 -43.85 2.69 -8.12
C ARG A 451 -42.67 2.52 -7.18
N ALA A 452 -41.83 3.55 -7.05
CA ALA A 452 -40.71 3.57 -6.11
C ALA A 452 -41.21 3.38 -4.66
N ALA A 453 -42.26 4.10 -4.24
CA ALA A 453 -42.83 3.96 -2.90
C ALA A 453 -43.40 2.54 -2.62
N GLY A 454 -44.01 1.91 -3.62
CA GLY A 454 -44.43 0.50 -3.56
C GLY A 454 -43.24 -0.45 -3.39
N ALA A 455 -42.20 -0.29 -4.20
CA ALA A 455 -40.98 -1.09 -4.12
C ALA A 455 -40.27 -0.93 -2.76
N LEU A 456 -40.16 0.32 -2.25
CA LEU A 456 -39.62 0.61 -0.92
C LEU A 456 -40.45 -0.05 0.19
N THR A 457 -41.78 -0.03 0.09
CA THR A 457 -42.66 -0.72 1.07
C THR A 457 -42.34 -2.22 1.15
N ASN A 458 -42.21 -2.89 0.01
CA ASN A 458 -41.92 -4.32 -0.05
C ASN A 458 -40.53 -4.64 0.54
N ARG A 459 -39.53 -3.81 0.27
CA ARG A 459 -38.17 -3.96 0.80
C ARG A 459 -38.10 -3.77 2.31
N VAL A 460 -38.85 -2.79 2.83
CA VAL A 460 -38.94 -2.56 4.28
C VAL A 460 -39.54 -3.79 4.95
N ALA A 461 -40.60 -4.37 4.37
CA ALA A 461 -41.20 -5.59 4.90
C ALA A 461 -40.22 -6.77 4.87
N GLU A 462 -39.51 -6.98 3.76
CA GLU A 462 -38.48 -8.01 3.61
C GLU A 462 -37.38 -7.88 4.68
N ILE A 463 -36.77 -6.70 4.81
CA ILE A 463 -35.69 -6.45 5.78
C ILE A 463 -36.21 -6.55 7.22
N SER A 464 -37.40 -6.05 7.49
CA SER A 464 -38.00 -6.11 8.84
C SER A 464 -38.30 -7.56 9.25
N ALA A 465 -38.74 -8.41 8.33
CA ALA A 465 -38.93 -9.83 8.57
C ALA A 465 -37.60 -10.52 8.89
N GLN A 466 -36.57 -10.30 8.08
CA GLN A 466 -35.23 -10.88 8.32
C GLN A 466 -34.63 -10.40 9.66
N LEU A 467 -34.82 -9.13 10.01
CA LEU A 467 -34.38 -8.60 11.31
C LEU A 467 -35.17 -9.23 12.47
N ALA A 468 -36.48 -9.40 12.34
CA ALA A 468 -37.31 -10.04 13.36
C ALA A 468 -36.87 -11.49 13.60
N ASP A 469 -36.61 -12.26 12.54
CA ASP A 469 -36.10 -13.64 12.61
C ASP A 469 -34.75 -13.73 13.32
N GLN A 470 -33.95 -12.66 13.28
CA GLN A 470 -32.64 -12.56 13.94
C GLN A 470 -32.68 -11.87 15.32
N GLY A 471 -33.87 -11.69 15.90
CA GLY A 471 -34.04 -11.11 17.25
C GLY A 471 -34.14 -9.58 17.29
N GLY A 472 -34.50 -8.95 16.17
CA GLY A 472 -34.78 -7.51 16.06
C GLY A 472 -33.53 -6.63 16.02
N PHE A 473 -33.73 -5.35 16.33
CA PHE A 473 -32.66 -4.34 16.30
C PHE A 473 -31.62 -4.59 17.42
N PRO A 474 -30.33 -4.71 17.08
CA PRO A 474 -29.26 -4.88 18.06
C PRO A 474 -29.13 -3.65 19.00
N LYS A 475 -28.55 -3.81 20.19
CA LYS A 475 -28.33 -2.67 21.10
C LYS A 475 -27.18 -1.78 20.62
N THR A 476 -26.07 -2.39 20.23
CA THR A 476 -24.82 -1.72 19.84
C THR A 476 -24.10 -2.52 18.77
N PHE A 477 -23.25 -1.87 17.97
CA PHE A 477 -22.36 -2.52 17.01
C PHE A 477 -20.88 -2.34 17.36
N SER A 478 -20.13 -3.43 17.26
CA SER A 478 -18.65 -3.45 17.20
C SER A 478 -18.12 -2.73 15.95
N PRO A 479 -16.83 -2.36 15.87
CA PRO A 479 -16.26 -1.74 14.67
C PRO A 479 -16.47 -2.56 13.39
N GLU A 480 -16.37 -3.88 13.46
CA GLU A 480 -16.57 -4.78 12.33
C GLU A 480 -18.05 -4.81 11.90
N GLU A 481 -18.97 -4.84 12.86
CA GLU A 481 -20.41 -4.72 12.60
C GLU A 481 -20.77 -3.34 12.02
N GLN A 482 -20.11 -2.26 12.47
CA GLN A 482 -20.23 -0.94 11.86
C GLN A 482 -19.75 -0.93 10.41
N GLY A 483 -18.69 -1.67 10.09
CA GLY A 483 -18.25 -1.93 8.73
C GLY A 483 -19.32 -2.62 7.89
N ALA A 484 -19.93 -3.69 8.41
CA ALA A 484 -21.01 -4.40 7.72
C ALA A 484 -22.25 -3.50 7.51
N PHE A 485 -22.58 -2.65 8.48
CA PHE A 485 -23.60 -1.61 8.35
C PHE A 485 -23.28 -0.64 7.19
N ALA A 486 -22.04 -0.15 7.11
CA ALA A 486 -21.61 0.74 6.03
C ALA A 486 -21.74 0.08 4.64
N LEU A 487 -21.39 -1.20 4.52
CA LEU A 487 -21.57 -1.97 3.29
C LEU A 487 -23.04 -2.16 2.92
N GLY A 488 -23.90 -2.41 3.92
CA GLY A 488 -25.35 -2.47 3.71
C GLY A 488 -25.88 -1.15 3.16
N PHE A 489 -25.48 -0.04 3.78
CA PHE A 489 -25.84 1.32 3.37
C PHE A 489 -25.35 1.66 1.94
N TYR A 490 -24.14 1.21 1.59
CA TYR A 490 -23.57 1.34 0.26
C TYR A 490 -24.32 0.50 -0.78
N SER A 491 -24.60 -0.77 -0.48
CA SER A 491 -25.24 -1.71 -1.41
C SER A 491 -26.62 -1.22 -1.87
N GLU A 492 -27.39 -0.63 -0.96
CA GLU A 492 -28.70 -0.07 -1.26
C GLU A 492 -28.59 1.20 -2.11
N LYS A 493 -27.53 2.03 -1.92
CA LYS A 493 -27.24 3.18 -2.81
C LYS A 493 -27.02 2.71 -4.24
N ILE A 494 -26.16 1.71 -4.41
CA ILE A 494 -25.82 1.15 -5.72
C ILE A 494 -27.06 0.53 -6.38
N ARG A 495 -27.89 -0.18 -5.63
CA ARG A 495 -29.14 -0.73 -6.16
C ARG A 495 -30.08 0.38 -6.64
N ARG A 496 -30.31 1.40 -5.83
CA ARG A 496 -31.17 2.54 -6.19
C ARG A 496 -30.73 3.19 -7.50
N ARG A 497 -29.43 3.39 -7.69
CA ARG A 497 -28.89 3.98 -8.93
C ARG A 497 -29.05 3.09 -10.15
N LYS A 498 -29.01 1.77 -9.99
CA LYS A 498 -29.33 0.84 -11.10
C LYS A 498 -30.79 0.92 -11.51
N GLU A 499 -31.69 1.22 -10.57
CA GLU A 499 -33.14 1.35 -10.81
C GLU A 499 -33.52 2.74 -11.33
N ASP A 500 -32.82 3.77 -10.86
CA ASP A 500 -33.01 5.18 -11.23
C ASP A 500 -31.64 5.90 -11.28
N PRO A 501 -30.98 5.93 -12.46
CA PRO A 501 -29.64 6.52 -12.60
C PRO A 501 -29.54 8.00 -12.21
N ALA A 502 -30.65 8.74 -12.24
CA ALA A 502 -30.71 10.16 -11.90
C ALA A 502 -30.83 10.41 -10.38
N ALA A 503 -31.09 9.38 -9.57
CA ALA A 503 -31.58 9.52 -8.19
C ALA A 503 -30.57 10.07 -7.16
N ASP A 504 -29.28 10.23 -7.51
CA ASP A 504 -28.24 10.73 -6.60
C ASP A 504 -27.15 11.56 -7.32
N GLU A 505 -27.38 12.05 -8.54
CA GLU A 505 -26.34 12.71 -9.36
C GLU A 505 -25.81 14.01 -8.72
N LYS A 506 -26.66 14.72 -7.96
CA LYS A 506 -26.32 15.96 -7.25
C LYS A 506 -25.57 15.78 -5.92
N LEU A 507 -25.59 14.57 -5.34
CA LEU A 507 -24.95 14.31 -4.03
C LEU A 507 -23.42 14.11 -4.16
N ASP A 508 -22.96 13.56 -5.29
CA ASP A 508 -21.53 13.26 -5.49
C ASP A 508 -20.71 14.48 -5.99
N GLU A 509 -21.34 15.58 -6.44
CA GLU A 509 -20.64 16.78 -6.96
C GLU A 509 -19.87 17.56 -5.86
N VAL A 510 -20.08 17.22 -4.58
CA VAL A 510 -19.54 17.95 -3.42
C VAL A 510 -18.23 17.36 -2.88
N ILE A 511 -17.57 16.44 -3.60
CA ILE A 511 -16.18 16.06 -3.29
C ILE A 511 -15.24 16.90 -4.15
N PRO A 512 -14.86 18.13 -3.74
CA PRO A 512 -13.73 18.79 -4.37
C PRO A 512 -12.50 17.93 -4.09
N ASP A 513 -11.80 17.57 -5.16
CA ASP A 513 -10.49 16.95 -5.16
C ASP A 513 -9.48 17.97 -4.60
N LYS A 514 -9.55 18.25 -3.30
CA LYS A 514 -8.58 19.09 -2.58
C LYS A 514 -7.35 18.27 -2.22
N THR A 515 -6.72 17.68 -3.22
CA THR A 515 -5.37 17.10 -3.13
C THR A 515 -4.56 17.38 -4.39
N SER A 516 -4.78 18.55 -5.01
CA SER A 516 -3.79 19.15 -5.90
C SER A 516 -2.85 20.03 -5.06
N GLU A 517 -1.92 19.40 -4.36
CA GLU A 517 -0.60 19.96 -4.00
C GLU A 517 0.32 18.88 -3.45
#